data_AF-A0A364NSE8-F1
#
_entry.id   AF-A0A364NSE8-F1
#
_cell.length_a   1.000
_cell.length_b   1.000
_cell.length_c   1.000
_cell.angle_alpha   90.00
_cell.angle_beta   90.00
_cell.angle_gamma   90.00
#
_symmetry.space_group_name_H-M   'P 1'
#
loop_
_entity.id
_entity.type
_entity.pdbx_description
1 polymer ?
#
loop_
_entity_poly.entity_id
_entity_poly.type
_entity_poly.pdbx_seq_one_letter_code
_entity_poly.pdbx_strand_id
1 'polypeptide(L)'
;MNTARPVTHADIRNLPEQINLSVNDMLWAFGLSMPSWGSLKNTLNEQARPVLALLARWLSDHPDENVPLRAPTPAELFDMLNVSLGEKAPSLKFFGLHLGLDATGGYRWITLGGGCHGATKRSMSIILGEGQFGLENRWLAWVEMAQAEARLRGISDLMIANSWTSQTAS
;
A
#
# COMPACT_ATOMS: atom_id res chain seq x y z
N MET A 1 14.87 3.60 -4.41
CA MET A 1 14.85 2.46 -3.44
C MET A 1 15.36 1.16 -4.09
N ASN A 2 15.83 0.16 -3.31
CA ASN A 2 16.26 -1.16 -3.87
C ASN A 2 15.04 -1.98 -4.35
N THR A 3 15.06 -2.42 -5.60
CA THR A 3 13.98 -3.16 -6.27
C THR A 3 14.22 -4.67 -6.34
N ALA A 4 15.38 -5.16 -5.88
CA ALA A 4 15.78 -6.57 -5.94
C ALA A 4 15.51 -7.37 -4.66
N ARG A 5 14.98 -6.73 -3.61
CA ARG A 5 14.61 -7.37 -2.34
C ARG A 5 13.34 -6.75 -1.74
N PRO A 6 12.66 -7.44 -0.81
CA PRO A 6 11.57 -6.84 -0.04
C PRO A 6 12.00 -5.55 0.64
N VAL A 7 11.06 -4.61 0.75
CA VAL A 7 11.30 -3.36 1.49
C VAL A 7 11.45 -3.66 2.97
N THR A 8 12.49 -3.10 3.59
CA THR A 8 12.75 -3.20 5.03
C THR A 8 12.44 -1.90 5.76
N HIS A 9 12.44 -1.94 7.08
CA HIS A 9 12.29 -0.72 7.89
C HIS A 9 13.45 0.27 7.69
N ALA A 10 14.64 -0.20 7.32
CA ALA A 10 15.76 0.66 6.94
C ALA A 10 15.43 1.50 5.69
N ASP A 11 14.83 0.89 4.66
CA ASP A 11 14.45 1.62 3.45
C ASP A 11 13.44 2.73 3.77
N ILE A 12 12.43 2.43 4.57
CA ILE A 12 11.41 3.40 5.00
C ILE A 12 12.05 4.57 5.76
N ARG A 13 12.99 4.29 6.67
CA ARG A 13 13.64 5.33 7.47
C ARG A 13 14.58 6.21 6.67
N ASN A 14 15.21 5.65 5.64
CA ASN A 14 16.13 6.40 4.78
C ASN A 14 15.42 7.14 3.65
N LEU A 15 14.16 6.78 3.35
CA LEU A 15 13.37 7.41 2.29
C LEU A 15 13.26 8.95 2.40
N PRO A 16 12.96 9.57 3.56
CA PRO A 16 12.84 11.03 3.64
C PRO A 16 14.07 11.78 3.10
N GLU A 17 15.28 11.30 3.41
CA GLU A 17 16.52 11.90 2.90
C GLU A 17 16.67 11.71 1.37
N GLN A 18 16.21 10.57 0.85
CA GLN A 18 16.29 10.25 -0.58
C GLN A 18 15.36 11.09 -1.44
N ILE A 19 14.18 11.46 -0.91
CA ILE A 19 13.17 12.24 -1.64
C ILE A 19 13.04 13.68 -1.12
N ASN A 20 14.00 14.14 -0.31
CA ASN A 20 14.06 15.50 0.25
C ASN A 20 12.77 15.93 0.98
N LEU A 21 12.19 15.01 1.77
CA LEU A 21 11.02 15.27 2.61
C LEU A 21 11.37 15.21 4.09
N SER A 22 10.63 15.94 4.91
CA SER A 22 10.82 15.88 6.36
C SER A 22 10.26 14.58 6.94
N VAL A 23 10.73 14.21 8.14
CA VAL A 23 10.14 13.07 8.87
C VAL A 23 8.64 13.30 9.11
N ASN A 24 8.19 14.53 9.35
CA ASN A 24 6.77 14.83 9.55
C ASN A 24 5.93 14.55 8.30
N ASP A 25 6.46 14.88 7.12
CA ASP A 25 5.80 14.56 5.85
C ASP A 25 5.69 13.05 5.69
N MET A 26 6.74 12.30 6.04
CA MET A 26 6.71 10.83 6.00
C MET A 26 5.73 10.23 7.01
N LEU A 27 5.62 10.77 8.23
CA LEU A 27 4.61 10.33 9.20
C LEU A 27 3.21 10.46 8.61
N TRP A 28 2.93 11.59 7.97
CA TRP A 28 1.65 11.83 7.33
C TRP A 28 1.43 10.88 6.15
N ALA A 29 2.42 10.74 5.27
CA ALA A 29 2.35 9.93 4.05
C ALA A 29 2.19 8.43 4.36
N PHE A 30 2.85 7.92 5.39
CA PHE A 30 2.68 6.55 5.85
C PHE A 30 1.47 6.34 6.78
N GLY A 31 0.83 7.41 7.24
CA GLY A 31 -0.23 7.34 8.23
C GLY A 31 0.26 6.74 9.56
N LEU A 32 1.49 7.08 9.96
CA LEU A 32 2.16 6.61 11.16
C LEU A 32 2.17 7.69 12.24
N SER A 33 2.21 7.24 13.50
CA SER A 33 2.51 8.11 14.63
C SER A 33 4.03 8.22 14.83
N MET A 34 4.48 9.29 15.50
CA MET A 34 5.90 9.45 15.84
C MET A 34 6.46 8.26 16.67
N PRO A 35 5.74 7.70 17.66
CA PRO A 35 6.17 6.46 18.32
C PRO A 35 6.34 5.28 17.37
N SER A 36 5.39 5.07 16.45
CA SER A 36 5.47 3.99 15.45
C SER A 36 6.67 4.16 14.51
N TRP A 37 7.00 5.40 14.14
CA TRP A 37 8.21 5.70 13.36
C TRP A 37 9.48 5.48 14.17
N GLY A 38 9.47 5.90 15.44
CA GLY A 38 10.56 5.71 16.38
C GLY A 38 10.89 4.24 16.61
N SER A 39 9.89 3.36 16.66
CA SER A 39 10.10 1.92 16.87
C SER A 39 10.79 1.23 15.69
N LEU A 40 10.69 1.75 14.47
CA LEU A 40 11.34 1.17 13.28
C LEU A 40 12.86 1.06 13.41
N LYS A 41 13.49 1.92 14.22
CA LYS A 41 14.95 1.90 14.43
C LYS A 41 15.44 0.63 15.11
N ASN A 42 14.55 -0.08 15.80
CA ASN A 42 14.89 -1.31 16.52
C ASN A 42 14.81 -2.55 15.61
N THR A 43 14.24 -2.41 14.42
CA THR A 43 13.89 -3.51 13.52
C THR A 43 14.30 -3.22 12.07
N LEU A 44 15.40 -2.47 11.88
CA LEU A 44 15.84 -1.94 10.58
C LEU A 44 15.96 -3.01 9.48
N ASN A 45 16.44 -4.21 9.84
CA ASN A 45 16.67 -5.31 8.90
C ASN A 45 15.42 -6.17 8.67
N GLU A 46 14.34 -5.95 9.42
CA GLU A 46 13.10 -6.68 9.24
C GLU A 46 12.33 -6.16 8.01
N GLN A 47 11.59 -7.07 7.38
CA GLN A 47 10.68 -6.71 6.29
C GLN A 47 9.59 -5.79 6.82
N ALA A 48 9.34 -4.69 6.10
CA ALA A 48 8.23 -3.82 6.42
C ALA A 48 6.89 -4.54 6.21
N ARG A 49 5.87 -4.11 6.94
CA ARG A 49 4.48 -4.49 6.64
C ARG A 49 4.18 -4.19 5.16
N PRO A 50 3.46 -5.07 4.43
CA PRO A 50 3.24 -4.91 2.99
C PRO A 50 2.72 -3.52 2.62
N VAL A 51 1.68 -3.03 3.29
CA VAL A 51 1.15 -1.68 3.02
C VAL A 51 2.19 -0.56 3.16
N LEU A 52 3.11 -0.64 4.11
CA LEU A 52 4.19 0.35 4.25
C LEU A 52 5.24 0.20 3.15
N ALA A 53 5.53 -1.03 2.74
CA ALA A 53 6.43 -1.29 1.62
C ALA A 53 5.89 -0.72 0.32
N LEU A 54 4.59 -0.89 0.04
CA LEU A 54 3.93 -0.36 -1.15
C LEU A 54 3.94 1.17 -1.16
N LEU A 55 3.61 1.79 -0.03
CA LEU A 55 3.70 3.24 0.12
C LEU A 55 5.13 3.75 -0.12
N ALA A 56 6.13 3.08 0.44
CA ALA A 56 7.52 3.48 0.27
C ALA A 56 7.94 3.41 -1.21
N ARG A 57 7.51 2.36 -1.93
CA ARG A 57 7.81 2.19 -3.36
C ARG A 57 7.17 3.28 -4.17
N TRP A 58 5.88 3.50 -3.93
CA TRP A 58 5.15 4.53 -4.62
C TRP A 58 5.79 5.92 -4.45
N LEU A 59 6.09 6.32 -3.21
CA LEU A 59 6.69 7.62 -2.91
C LEU A 59 8.13 7.76 -3.42
N SER A 60 8.88 6.66 -3.48
CA SER A 60 10.21 6.66 -4.09
C SER A 60 10.15 6.91 -5.60
N ASP A 61 9.11 6.42 -6.26
CA ASP A 61 8.95 6.54 -7.72
C ASP A 61 8.21 7.84 -8.12
N HIS A 62 7.41 8.40 -7.19
CA HIS A 62 6.60 9.60 -7.41
C HIS A 62 6.76 10.62 -6.26
N PRO A 63 7.97 11.18 -6.05
CA PRO A 63 8.27 12.03 -4.90
C PRO A 63 7.49 13.36 -4.90
N ASP A 64 7.16 13.88 -6.09
CA ASP A 64 6.47 15.17 -6.26
C ASP A 64 4.94 15.06 -6.31
N GLU A 65 4.40 13.88 -5.97
CA GLU A 65 2.97 13.63 -6.13
C GLU A 65 2.12 14.37 -5.09
N ASN A 66 1.06 15.00 -5.58
CA ASN A 66 0.07 15.65 -4.72
C ASN A 66 -1.00 14.65 -4.28
N VAL A 67 -0.96 14.25 -3.01
CA VAL A 67 -1.89 13.28 -2.43
C VAL A 67 -3.07 14.00 -1.76
N PRO A 68 -4.32 13.61 -2.05
CA PRO A 68 -5.51 14.19 -1.42
C PRO A 68 -5.43 14.15 0.12
N LEU A 69 -5.71 15.30 0.74
CA LEU A 69 -5.72 15.44 2.20
C LEU A 69 -6.75 14.50 2.85
N ARG A 70 -7.95 14.43 2.26
CA ARG A 70 -9.02 13.53 2.66
C ARG A 70 -8.78 12.16 2.01
N ALA A 71 -8.54 11.14 2.84
CA ALA A 71 -8.58 9.77 2.37
C ALA A 71 -10.02 9.34 2.11
N PRO A 72 -10.29 8.60 1.02
CA PRO A 72 -11.59 8.01 0.82
C PRO A 72 -11.87 6.92 1.86
N THR A 73 -13.13 6.56 2.02
CA THR A 73 -13.47 5.30 2.69
C THR A 73 -13.14 4.11 1.76
N PRO A 74 -12.92 2.90 2.31
CA PRO A 74 -12.77 1.70 1.49
C PRO A 74 -13.94 1.47 0.53
N ALA A 75 -15.17 1.76 0.96
CA ALA A 75 -16.37 1.64 0.13
C ALA A 75 -16.37 2.66 -1.02
N GLU A 76 -16.04 3.93 -0.72
CA GLU A 76 -15.94 4.98 -1.74
C GLU A 76 -14.94 4.60 -2.85
N LEU A 77 -13.73 4.17 -2.49
CA LEU A 77 -12.74 3.74 -3.49
C LEU A 77 -13.21 2.51 -4.27
N PHE A 78 -13.77 1.52 -3.57
CA PHE A 78 -14.26 0.29 -4.21
C PHE A 78 -15.36 0.59 -5.23
N ASP A 79 -16.32 1.43 -4.89
CA ASP A 79 -17.41 1.84 -5.78
C ASP A 79 -16.88 2.61 -7.00
N MET A 80 -15.93 3.54 -6.80
CA MET A 80 -15.29 4.25 -7.90
C MET A 80 -14.53 3.31 -8.84
N LEU A 81 -13.84 2.30 -8.30
CA LEU A 81 -13.17 1.27 -9.10
C LEU A 81 -14.17 0.40 -9.85
N ASN A 82 -15.29 0.01 -9.23
CA ASN A 82 -16.36 -0.74 -9.90
C ASN A 82 -16.90 0.03 -11.11
N VAL A 83 -17.18 1.33 -10.93
CA VAL A 83 -17.67 2.18 -12.01
C VAL A 83 -16.61 2.36 -13.10
N SER A 84 -15.36 2.63 -12.72
CA SER A 84 -14.29 2.90 -13.68
C SER A 84 -13.84 1.67 -14.47
N LEU A 85 -13.84 0.48 -13.86
CA LEU A 85 -13.27 -0.74 -14.43
C LEU A 85 -14.33 -1.68 -15.02
N GLY A 86 -15.61 -1.50 -14.68
CA GLY A 86 -16.70 -2.35 -15.15
C GLY A 86 -16.45 -3.84 -14.87
N GLU A 87 -16.41 -4.66 -15.91
CA GLU A 87 -16.17 -6.11 -15.79
C GLU A 87 -14.80 -6.47 -15.20
N LYS A 88 -13.83 -5.55 -15.23
CA LYS A 88 -12.49 -5.74 -14.65
C LYS A 88 -12.41 -5.30 -13.18
N ALA A 89 -13.54 -4.97 -12.58
CA ALA A 89 -13.57 -4.50 -11.21
C ALA A 89 -13.05 -5.56 -10.22
N PRO A 90 -12.33 -5.13 -9.17
CA PRO A 90 -11.76 -6.05 -8.21
C PRO A 90 -12.86 -6.72 -7.35
N SER A 91 -12.67 -7.98 -6.98
CA SER A 91 -13.45 -8.58 -5.89
C SER A 91 -13.04 -7.99 -4.53
N LEU A 92 -13.88 -8.15 -3.49
CA LEU A 92 -13.53 -7.72 -2.13
C LEU A 92 -12.24 -8.38 -1.61
N LYS A 93 -12.03 -9.67 -1.94
CA LYS A 93 -10.78 -10.38 -1.63
C LYS A 93 -9.61 -9.70 -2.30
N PHE A 94 -9.73 -9.45 -3.60
CA PHE A 94 -8.68 -8.83 -4.40
C PHE A 94 -8.30 -7.45 -3.88
N PHE A 95 -9.32 -6.63 -3.60
CA PHE A 95 -9.20 -5.28 -3.08
C PHE A 95 -8.48 -5.25 -1.72
N GLY A 96 -8.90 -6.10 -0.78
CA GLY A 96 -8.27 -6.18 0.55
C GLY A 96 -6.80 -6.59 0.49
N LEU A 97 -6.49 -7.54 -0.38
CA LEU A 97 -5.14 -8.06 -0.53
C LEU A 97 -4.21 -7.01 -1.17
N HIS A 98 -4.64 -6.31 -2.22
CA HIS A 98 -3.79 -5.32 -2.91
C HIS A 98 -3.60 -4.02 -2.13
N LEU A 99 -4.42 -3.76 -1.10
CA LEU A 99 -4.18 -2.70 -0.12
C LEU A 99 -3.23 -3.13 1.04
N GLY A 100 -2.52 -4.26 0.87
CA GLY A 100 -1.39 -4.65 1.71
C GLY A 100 -1.74 -5.29 3.06
N LEU A 101 -2.90 -5.96 3.14
CA LEU A 101 -3.38 -6.62 4.36
C LEU A 101 -3.61 -8.13 4.18
N ASP A 102 -4.85 -8.54 3.93
CA ASP A 102 -5.26 -9.94 3.88
C ASP A 102 -6.55 -10.07 3.05
N ALA A 103 -6.86 -11.29 2.61
CA ALA A 103 -8.01 -11.57 1.76
C ALA A 103 -9.37 -11.22 2.39
N THR A 104 -9.45 -11.09 3.71
CA THR A 104 -10.69 -10.74 4.43
C THR A 104 -10.86 -9.24 4.63
N GLY A 105 -9.80 -8.45 4.41
CA GLY A 105 -9.77 -7.01 4.66
C GLY A 105 -10.91 -6.27 3.95
N GLY A 106 -11.08 -6.49 2.64
CA GLY A 106 -12.11 -5.83 1.85
C GLY A 106 -13.53 -6.11 2.37
N TYR A 107 -13.83 -7.37 2.68
CA TYR A 107 -15.12 -7.77 3.26
C TYR A 107 -15.36 -7.09 4.61
N ARG A 108 -14.36 -7.12 5.51
CA ARG A 108 -14.46 -6.49 6.83
C ARG A 108 -14.73 -4.99 6.72
N TRP A 109 -14.10 -4.30 5.78
CA TRP A 109 -14.25 -2.85 5.64
C TRP A 109 -15.59 -2.44 5.03
N ILE A 110 -15.99 -3.14 3.97
CA ILE A 110 -17.11 -2.70 3.13
C ILE A 110 -18.43 -3.29 3.64
N THR A 111 -18.42 -4.56 4.07
CA THR A 111 -19.65 -5.25 4.49
C THR A 111 -19.89 -5.12 5.99
N LEU A 112 -18.84 -5.18 6.82
CA LEU A 112 -18.98 -5.14 8.29
C LEU A 112 -18.76 -3.74 8.89
N GLY A 113 -18.43 -2.73 8.08
CA GLY A 113 -18.14 -1.37 8.55
C GLY A 113 -16.87 -1.26 9.39
N GLY A 114 -15.95 -2.22 9.28
CA GLY A 114 -14.71 -2.24 10.03
C GLY A 114 -13.74 -1.13 9.61
N GLY A 115 -12.99 -0.58 10.57
CA GLY A 115 -11.94 0.40 10.27
C GLY A 115 -10.74 -0.19 9.53
N CYS A 116 -9.99 0.67 8.85
CA CYS A 116 -8.68 0.37 8.27
C CYS A 116 -7.56 1.20 8.91
N HIS A 117 -6.33 0.70 8.83
CA HIS A 117 -5.15 1.37 9.38
C HIS A 117 -4.78 2.63 8.59
N GLY A 118 -4.04 3.55 9.23
CA GLY A 118 -3.59 4.81 8.61
C GLY A 118 -2.86 4.61 7.28
N ALA A 119 -1.93 3.66 7.21
CA ALA A 119 -1.21 3.33 5.98
C ALA A 119 -2.16 2.86 4.85
N THR A 120 -3.17 2.06 5.18
CA THR A 120 -4.19 1.64 4.21
C THR A 120 -4.97 2.84 3.69
N LYS A 121 -5.38 3.75 4.58
CA LYS A 121 -6.04 5.01 4.18
C LYS A 121 -5.18 5.83 3.23
N ARG A 122 -3.89 5.95 3.51
CA ARG A 122 -2.94 6.68 2.65
C ARG A 122 -2.71 6.02 1.31
N SER A 123 -2.68 4.70 1.26
CA SER A 123 -2.63 3.94 0.00
C SER A 123 -3.84 4.27 -0.88
N MET A 124 -5.04 4.32 -0.28
CA MET A 124 -6.25 4.71 -1.01
C MET A 124 -6.22 6.18 -1.47
N SER A 125 -5.69 7.10 -0.67
CA SER A 125 -5.49 8.50 -1.10
C SER A 125 -4.58 8.59 -2.33
N ILE A 126 -3.47 7.83 -2.34
CA ILE A 126 -2.54 7.81 -3.47
C ILE A 126 -3.21 7.25 -4.73
N ILE A 127 -3.98 6.16 -4.61
CA ILE A 127 -4.71 5.58 -5.74
C ILE A 127 -5.73 6.59 -6.31
N LEU A 128 -6.35 7.41 -5.46
CA LEU A 128 -7.25 8.49 -5.87
C LEU A 128 -6.55 9.80 -6.24
N GLY A 129 -5.23 9.88 -6.13
CA GLY A 129 -4.50 11.12 -6.33
C GLY A 129 -4.76 11.72 -7.71
N GLU A 130 -4.90 13.04 -7.77
CA GLU A 130 -4.94 13.76 -9.03
C GLU A 130 -3.50 13.86 -9.54
N GLY A 131 -3.23 13.27 -10.70
CA GLY A 131 -1.90 13.30 -11.33
C GLY A 131 -2.00 13.02 -12.82
N GLN A 132 -0.89 12.59 -13.43
CA GLN A 132 -0.83 12.31 -14.87
C GLN A 132 -1.73 11.15 -15.33
N PHE A 133 -2.16 10.29 -14.40
CA PHE A 133 -2.91 9.07 -14.68
C PHE A 133 -4.30 9.13 -14.05
N GLY A 134 -5.31 8.64 -14.79
CA GLY A 134 -6.65 8.40 -14.25
C GLY A 134 -6.69 7.22 -13.26
N LEU A 135 -7.81 7.10 -12.54
CA LEU A 135 -8.03 6.10 -11.48
C LEU A 135 -7.67 4.67 -11.91
N GLU A 136 -8.14 4.22 -13.09
CA GLU A 136 -7.83 2.89 -13.62
C GLU A 136 -6.32 2.64 -13.71
N ASN A 137 -5.57 3.55 -14.34
CA ASN A 137 -4.13 3.39 -14.54
C ASN A 137 -3.36 3.39 -13.22
N ARG A 138 -3.76 4.24 -12.26
CA ARG A 138 -3.17 4.26 -10.91
C ARG A 138 -3.44 2.97 -10.15
N TRP A 139 -4.66 2.45 -10.23
CA TRP A 139 -5.02 1.17 -9.65
C TRP A 139 -4.19 0.04 -10.25
N LEU A 140 -4.07 -0.02 -11.58
CA LEU A 140 -3.29 -1.05 -12.26
C LEU A 140 -1.79 -0.96 -11.90
N ALA A 141 -1.21 0.24 -11.88
CA ALA A 141 0.16 0.45 -11.45
C ALA A 141 0.37 0.01 -9.99
N TRP A 142 -0.58 0.33 -9.10
CA TRP A 142 -0.56 -0.12 -7.72
C TRP A 142 -0.62 -1.65 -7.61
N VAL A 143 -1.47 -2.29 -8.41
CA VAL A 143 -1.60 -3.75 -8.46
C VAL A 143 -0.30 -4.40 -8.95
N GLU A 144 0.31 -3.90 -10.01
CA GLU A 144 1.60 -4.40 -10.51
C GLU A 144 2.71 -4.25 -9.47
N MET A 145 2.78 -3.09 -8.80
CA MET A 145 3.72 -2.85 -7.71
C MET A 145 3.51 -3.83 -6.55
N ALA A 146 2.25 -4.11 -6.19
CA ALA A 146 1.92 -5.08 -5.16
C ALA A 146 2.36 -6.51 -5.55
N GLN A 147 2.14 -6.91 -6.79
CA GLN A 147 2.60 -8.20 -7.30
C GLN A 147 4.13 -8.31 -7.31
N ALA A 148 4.83 -7.25 -7.72
CA ALA A 148 6.28 -7.21 -7.69
C ALA A 148 6.83 -7.36 -6.26
N GLU A 149 6.29 -6.62 -5.29
CA GLU A 149 6.68 -6.74 -3.89
C GLU A 149 6.34 -8.11 -3.30
N ALA A 150 5.20 -8.70 -3.67
CA ALA A 150 4.79 -10.03 -3.24
C ALA A 150 5.79 -11.11 -3.71
N ARG A 151 6.23 -11.04 -4.98
CA ARG A 151 7.25 -11.95 -5.53
C ARG A 151 8.58 -11.85 -4.80
N LEU A 152 9.01 -10.65 -4.45
CA LEU A 152 10.23 -10.44 -3.66
C LEU A 152 10.12 -11.08 -2.27
N ARG A 153 8.91 -11.20 -1.72
CA ARG A 153 8.62 -11.87 -0.43
C ARG A 153 8.41 -13.38 -0.56
N GLY A 154 8.60 -13.96 -1.75
CA GLY A 154 8.41 -15.38 -2.01
C GLY A 154 6.95 -15.78 -2.26
N ILE A 155 6.05 -14.84 -2.55
CA ILE A 155 4.67 -15.11 -2.95
C ILE A 155 4.62 -15.08 -4.48
N SER A 156 4.44 -16.24 -5.10
CA SER A 156 4.49 -16.39 -6.57
C SER A 156 3.44 -15.56 -7.29
N ASP A 157 2.22 -15.56 -6.76
CA ASP A 157 1.09 -14.83 -7.33
C ASP A 157 0.14 -14.35 -6.22
N LEU A 158 0.06 -13.03 -6.04
CA LEU A 158 -0.83 -12.42 -5.05
C LEU A 158 -2.31 -12.55 -5.48
N MET A 159 -2.62 -12.77 -6.77
CA MET A 159 -4.01 -12.93 -7.24
C MET A 159 -4.68 -14.14 -6.58
N ILE A 160 -3.92 -15.23 -6.38
CA ILE A 160 -4.41 -16.50 -5.83
C ILE A 160 -4.12 -16.65 -4.33
N ALA A 161 -3.19 -15.87 -3.79
CA ALA A 161 -2.83 -15.92 -2.37
C ALA A 161 -4.03 -15.56 -1.46
N ASN A 162 -3.95 -16.03 -0.20
CA ASN A 162 -4.91 -15.67 0.84
C ASN A 162 -4.36 -14.61 1.81
N SER A 163 -3.06 -14.38 1.80
CA SER A 163 -2.37 -13.42 2.67
C SER A 163 -1.00 -13.03 2.10
N TRP A 164 -0.41 -11.99 2.68
CA TRP A 164 0.96 -11.55 2.42
C TRP A 164 2.02 -12.30 3.21
N THR A 165 1.65 -13.38 3.90
CA THR A 165 2.60 -14.28 4.54
C THR A 165 2.95 -15.37 3.54
N SER A 166 4.24 -15.61 3.31
CA SER A 166 4.68 -16.76 2.53
C SER A 166 4.01 -18.02 3.08
N GLN A 167 3.33 -18.80 2.22
CA GLN A 167 3.07 -20.18 2.57
C GLN A 167 4.45 -20.85 2.63
N THR A 168 5.04 -20.94 3.82
CA THR A 168 6.12 -21.88 4.03
C THR A 168 5.58 -23.23 3.59
N ALA A 169 6.15 -23.79 2.52
CA ALA A 169 5.96 -25.18 2.19
C ALA A 169 6.38 -25.96 3.45
N SER A 170 5.40 -26.56 4.11
CA SER A 170 5.61 -27.54 5.17
C SER A 170 6.37 -28.74 4.64
#